data_AF-A0AAP0C2F2-F1
#
_entry.id   AF-A0AAP0C2F2-F1
#
_cell.length_a   1.000
_cell.length_b   1.000
_cell.length_c   1.000
_cell.angle_alpha   90.00
_cell.angle_beta   90.00
_cell.angle_gamma   90.00
#
_symmetry.space_group_name_H-M   'P 1'
#
loop_
_entity.id
_entity.type
_entity.pdbx_description
1 polymer ?
#
loop_
_entity_poly.entity_id
_entity_poly.type
_entity_poly.pdbx_seq_one_letter_code
_entity_poly.pdbx_strand_id
1 'polypeptide(L)'
;MASPPYTARIENFFRRIRRHQDISEDSERKNFYSDMMLSHLKVDRIESGRIYCTLKVDASCANSYNTLHGGVVASVAAEVGLACAKMTAGEKEFFLGEHSTAYLAPAGINVSITDTLCAVIQLICFQFQVLNL
;
A
#
# COMPACT_ATOMS: atom_id res chain seq x y z
N MET A 1 -17.68 3.23 -36.96
CA MET A 1 -16.66 4.31 -36.93
C MET A 1 -15.40 3.73 -36.32
N ALA A 2 -14.27 3.75 -37.04
CA ALA A 2 -13.00 3.26 -36.52
C ALA A 2 -12.49 4.20 -35.41
N SER A 3 -12.07 3.62 -34.28
CA SER A 3 -11.44 4.39 -33.19
C SER A 3 -10.19 5.10 -33.71
N PRO A 4 -9.94 6.38 -33.35
CA PRO A 4 -8.73 7.09 -33.75
C PRO A 4 -7.46 6.30 -33.38
N PRO A 5 -6.39 6.36 -34.18
CA PRO A 5 -5.18 5.55 -33.98
C PRO A 5 -4.50 5.77 -32.60
N TYR A 6 -4.77 6.89 -31.94
CA TYR A 6 -4.30 7.18 -30.58
C TYR A 6 -5.08 6.39 -29.51
N THR A 7 -6.40 6.26 -29.67
CA THR A 7 -7.27 5.53 -28.75
C THR A 7 -6.88 4.06 -28.70
N ALA A 8 -6.58 3.45 -29.85
CA ALA A 8 -6.10 2.07 -29.94
C ALA A 8 -4.75 1.86 -29.23
N ARG A 9 -3.84 2.85 -29.28
CA ARG A 9 -2.55 2.78 -28.55
C ARG A 9 -2.74 2.83 -27.04
N ILE A 10 -3.64 3.67 -26.55
CA ILE A 10 -3.98 3.76 -25.13
C ILE A 10 -4.66 2.48 -24.66
N GLU A 11 -5.65 1.97 -25.40
CA GLU A 11 -6.30 0.70 -25.08
C GLU A 11 -5.31 -0.46 -25.02
N ASN A 12 -4.40 -0.55 -26.00
CA ASN A 12 -3.36 -1.57 -26.00
C ASN A 12 -2.38 -1.40 -24.82
N PHE A 13 -2.06 -0.16 -24.43
CA PHE A 13 -1.27 0.10 -23.23
C PHE A 13 -1.99 -0.42 -21.97
N PHE A 14 -3.26 -0.07 -21.78
CA PHE A 14 -4.06 -0.54 -20.64
C PHE A 14 -4.26 -2.06 -20.63
N ARG A 15 -4.47 -2.68 -21.81
CA ARG A 15 -4.53 -4.13 -21.95
C ARG A 15 -3.21 -4.81 -21.61
N ARG A 16 -2.08 -4.19 -21.96
CA ARG A 16 -0.74 -4.73 -21.67
C ARG A 16 -0.38 -4.63 -20.18
N ILE A 17 -0.76 -3.55 -19.50
CA ILE A 17 -0.52 -3.40 -18.06
C ILE A 17 -1.54 -4.18 -17.21
N ARG A 18 -2.74 -4.44 -17.75
CA ARG A 18 -3.65 -5.44 -17.19
C ARG A 18 -3.04 -6.84 -17.39
N ARG A 19 -2.22 -7.29 -16.43
CA ARG A 19 -2.09 -8.73 -16.21
C ARG A 19 -3.49 -9.26 -15.96
N HIS A 20 -3.97 -10.15 -16.83
CA HIS A 20 -5.21 -10.88 -16.60
C HIS A 20 -5.02 -11.70 -15.32
N GLN A 21 -5.55 -11.20 -14.22
CA GLN A 21 -6.13 -12.01 -13.17
C GLN A 21 -7.59 -11.65 -13.17
N ASP A 22 -8.47 -12.65 -13.30
CA ASP A 22 -9.86 -12.48 -12.90
C ASP A 22 -9.81 -11.96 -11.47
N ILE A 23 -10.23 -10.71 -11.31
CA ILE A 23 -10.31 -10.11 -10.00
C ILE A 23 -11.39 -10.92 -9.28
N SER A 24 -11.02 -11.62 -8.20
CA SER A 24 -11.96 -12.44 -7.43
C SER A 24 -13.22 -11.62 -7.10
N GLU A 25 -14.39 -12.25 -7.08
CA GLU A 25 -15.62 -11.65 -6.55
C GLU A 25 -15.40 -11.12 -5.12
N ASP A 26 -14.45 -11.71 -4.37
CA ASP A 26 -14.01 -11.23 -3.06
C ASP A 26 -13.47 -9.79 -3.06
N SER A 27 -13.03 -9.27 -4.22
CA SER A 27 -12.54 -7.91 -4.34
C SER A 27 -13.60 -6.83 -4.10
N GLU A 28 -14.87 -7.18 -4.26
CA GLU A 28 -15.99 -6.29 -3.95
C GLU A 28 -16.24 -6.19 -2.43
N ARG A 29 -15.65 -7.09 -1.65
CA ARG A 29 -15.77 -7.05 -0.19
C ARG A 29 -15.11 -5.78 0.35
N LYS A 30 -15.82 -5.08 1.24
CA LYS A 30 -15.27 -3.97 2.01
C LYS A 30 -13.95 -4.39 2.68
N ASN A 31 -12.94 -3.53 2.60
CA ASN A 31 -11.59 -3.74 3.12
C ASN A 31 -10.79 -4.89 2.48
N PHE A 32 -11.22 -5.47 1.35
CA PHE A 32 -10.48 -6.55 0.68
C PHE A 32 -9.01 -6.18 0.44
N TYR A 33 -8.74 -5.00 -0.12
CA TYR A 33 -7.37 -4.55 -0.38
C TYR A 33 -6.55 -4.37 0.89
N SER A 34 -7.12 -3.76 1.92
CA SER A 34 -6.46 -3.59 3.22
C SER A 34 -6.16 -4.94 3.86
N ASP A 35 -7.13 -5.84 3.90
CA ASP A 35 -6.96 -7.20 4.44
C ASP A 35 -5.91 -8.00 3.66
N MET A 36 -5.93 -7.90 2.33
CA MET A 36 -4.94 -8.53 1.45
C MET A 36 -3.53 -8.01 1.77
N MET A 37 -3.34 -6.70 1.84
CA MET A 37 -2.03 -6.11 2.17
C MET A 37 -1.57 -6.49 3.58
N LEU A 38 -2.48 -6.40 4.56
CA LEU A 38 -2.20 -6.73 5.95
C LEU A 38 -1.94 -8.22 6.17
N SER A 39 -2.44 -9.11 5.31
CA SER A 39 -2.18 -10.56 5.42
C SER A 39 -0.69 -10.92 5.25
N HIS A 40 0.08 -10.08 4.56
CA HIS A 40 1.53 -10.23 4.42
C HIS A 40 2.33 -9.54 5.54
N LEU A 41 1.65 -8.80 6.42
CA LEU A 41 2.25 -8.00 7.47
C LEU A 41 2.12 -8.71 8.82
N LYS A 42 3.25 -8.85 9.51
CA LYS A 42 3.30 -9.33 10.89
C LYS A 42 3.61 -8.15 11.80
N VAL A 43 2.71 -7.81 12.71
CA VAL A 43 3.01 -6.83 13.76
C VAL A 43 3.93 -7.49 14.78
N ASP A 44 5.10 -6.91 14.98
CA ASP A 44 6.10 -7.42 15.92
C ASP A 44 6.00 -6.73 17.28
N ARG A 45 5.76 -5.41 17.29
CA ARG A 45 5.63 -4.62 18.51
C ARG A 45 4.79 -3.36 18.26
N ILE A 46 4.05 -2.94 19.27
CA ILE A 46 3.30 -1.68 19.27
C ILE A 46 3.77 -0.84 20.46
N GLU A 47 4.07 0.43 20.20
CA GLU A 47 4.39 1.44 21.21
C GLU A 47 3.54 2.70 20.93
N SER A 48 3.48 3.61 21.90
CA SER A 48 2.71 4.86 21.73
C SER A 48 3.21 5.63 20.49
N GLY A 49 2.35 5.77 19.49
CA GLY A 49 2.66 6.42 18.21
C GLY A 49 3.61 5.65 17.28
N ARG A 50 3.91 4.37 17.55
CA ARG A 50 4.84 3.57 16.73
C ARG A 50 4.35 2.14 16.56
N ILE A 51 4.46 1.63 15.34
CA ILE A 51 4.18 0.23 15.03
C ILE A 51 5.43 -0.35 14.37
N TYR A 52 5.87 -1.48 14.89
CA TYR A 52 6.96 -2.27 14.35
C TYR A 52 6.34 -3.47 13.66
N CYS A 53 6.68 -3.67 12.39
CA CYS A 53 6.12 -4.76 11.61
C CYS A 53 7.12 -5.32 10.60
N THR A 54 6.94 -6.60 10.31
CA THR A 54 7.69 -7.32 9.28
C THR A 54 6.76 -7.60 8.11
N LEU A 55 7.16 -7.18 6.91
CA LEU A 55 6.48 -7.49 5.66
C LEU A 55 7.15 -8.70 4.99
N LYS A 56 6.36 -9.73 4.70
CA LYS A 56 6.82 -10.89 3.93
C LYS A 56 6.74 -10.58 2.43
N VAL A 57 7.88 -10.62 1.74
CA VAL A 57 7.92 -10.47 0.28
C VAL A 57 7.80 -11.84 -0.37
N ASP A 58 6.59 -12.20 -0.75
CA ASP A 58 6.31 -13.38 -1.57
C ASP A 58 5.89 -12.99 -3.00
N ALA A 59 5.59 -13.99 -3.83
CA ALA A 59 5.25 -13.77 -5.24
C ALA A 59 3.97 -12.94 -5.44
N SER A 60 3.04 -12.94 -4.49
CA SER A 60 1.83 -12.10 -4.56
C SER A 60 2.14 -10.62 -4.37
N CYS A 61 3.21 -10.30 -3.67
CA CYS A 61 3.64 -8.92 -3.40
C CYS A 61 4.65 -8.40 -4.44
N ALA A 62 5.10 -9.24 -5.37
CA ALA A 62 6.21 -8.93 -6.26
C ALA A 62 5.77 -8.37 -7.62
N ASN A 63 6.61 -7.51 -8.19
CA ASN A 63 6.49 -7.02 -9.56
C ASN A 63 7.10 -8.02 -10.57
N SER A 64 7.02 -7.68 -11.87
CA SER A 64 7.58 -8.51 -12.95
C SER A 64 9.10 -8.69 -12.92
N TYR A 65 9.81 -7.91 -12.09
CA TYR A 65 11.25 -8.02 -11.87
C TYR A 65 11.57 -8.88 -10.64
N ASN A 66 10.60 -9.61 -10.08
CA ASN A 66 10.73 -10.41 -8.85
C ASN A 66 11.23 -9.60 -7.63
N THR A 67 10.83 -8.34 -7.58
CA THR A 67 11.09 -7.44 -6.44
C THR A 67 9.78 -6.91 -5.89
N LEU A 68 9.77 -6.46 -4.64
CA LEU A 68 8.59 -5.93 -3.97
C LEU A 68 7.93 -4.83 -4.82
N HIS A 69 6.63 -4.99 -5.08
CA HIS A 69 5.86 -4.07 -5.89
C HIS A 69 5.74 -2.72 -5.18
N GLY A 70 6.07 -1.62 -5.85
CA GLY A 70 6.08 -0.30 -5.21
C GLY A 70 4.72 0.09 -4.61
N GLY A 71 3.62 -0.26 -5.30
CA GLY A 71 2.27 -0.07 -4.76
C GLY A 71 2.01 -0.81 -3.45
N VAL A 72 2.60 -1.99 -3.22
CA VAL A 72 2.46 -2.71 -1.95
C VAL A 72 3.15 -1.96 -0.82
N VAL A 73 4.35 -1.42 -1.07
CA VAL A 73 5.08 -0.58 -0.11
C VAL A 73 4.24 0.63 0.29
N ALA A 74 3.70 1.35 -0.69
CA ALA A 74 2.88 2.55 -0.45
C ALA A 74 1.60 2.22 0.35
N SER A 75 0.90 1.14 -0.01
CA SER A 75 -0.31 0.70 0.71
C SER A 75 -0.01 0.30 2.16
N VAL A 76 1.06 -0.47 2.39
CA VAL A 76 1.47 -0.86 3.75
C VAL A 76 1.83 0.38 4.59
N ALA A 77 2.59 1.31 4.02
CA ALA A 77 2.96 2.55 4.70
C ALA A 77 1.72 3.41 5.06
N ALA A 78 0.72 3.46 4.18
CA ALA A 78 -0.53 4.17 4.45
C ALA A 78 -1.36 3.53 5.56
N GLU A 79 -1.53 2.20 5.55
CA GLU A 79 -2.29 1.46 6.58
C GLU A 79 -1.62 1.56 7.96
N VAL A 80 -0.30 1.37 8.02
CA VAL A 80 0.45 1.48 9.28
C VAL A 80 0.45 2.93 9.79
N GLY A 81 0.59 3.91 8.89
CA GLY A 81 0.49 5.33 9.25
C GLY A 81 -0.89 5.70 9.82
N LEU A 82 -1.97 5.21 9.21
CA LEU A 82 -3.33 5.39 9.70
C LEU A 82 -3.54 4.73 11.07
N ALA A 83 -3.01 3.52 11.28
CA ALA A 83 -3.06 2.84 12.56
C ALA A 83 -2.32 3.64 13.65
N CYS A 84 -1.14 4.17 13.36
CA CYS A 84 -0.41 5.08 14.25
C CYS A 84 -1.23 6.34 14.59
N ALA A 85 -1.84 6.97 13.59
CA ALA A 85 -2.68 8.16 13.80
C ALA A 85 -3.85 7.87 14.74
N LYS A 86 -4.57 6.76 14.52
CA LYS A 86 -5.68 6.32 15.38
C LYS A 86 -5.26 6.08 16.83
N MET A 87 -4.11 5.43 17.04
CA MET A 87 -3.59 5.22 18.41
C MET A 87 -3.31 6.54 19.14
N THR A 88 -2.95 7.60 18.41
CA THR A 88 -2.49 8.86 19.01
C THR A 88 -3.62 9.88 19.18
N ALA A 89 -4.57 9.92 18.24
CA ALA A 89 -5.64 10.91 18.21
C ALA A 89 -7.03 10.35 18.58
N GLY A 90 -7.12 9.07 18.94
CA GLY A 90 -8.32 8.41 19.44
C GLY A 90 -9.30 7.94 18.36
N GLU A 91 -10.53 7.62 18.75
CA GLU A 91 -11.63 7.14 17.89
C GLU A 91 -12.23 8.26 17.02
N LYS A 92 -11.39 9.01 16.32
CA LYS A 92 -11.80 10.01 15.33
C LYS A 92 -11.78 9.40 13.95
N GLU A 93 -12.64 9.90 13.07
CA GLU A 93 -12.52 9.57 11.65
C GLU A 93 -11.32 10.30 11.04
N PHE A 94 -10.46 9.52 10.39
CA PHE A 94 -9.29 10.01 9.68
C PHE A 94 -9.46 9.71 8.20
N PHE A 95 -9.04 10.65 7.37
CA PHE A 95 -8.81 10.39 5.96
C PHE A 95 -7.36 10.72 5.60
N LEU A 96 -6.80 9.92 4.70
CA LEU A 96 -5.47 10.12 4.17
C LEU A 96 -5.52 11.27 3.14
N GLY A 97 -5.16 12.48 3.55
CA GLY A 97 -5.17 13.65 2.67
C GLY A 97 -4.00 13.67 1.70
N GLU A 98 -2.82 13.27 2.17
CA GLU A 98 -1.61 13.15 1.36
C GLU A 98 -0.82 11.91 1.77
N HIS A 99 -0.31 11.20 0.77
CA HIS A 99 0.64 10.12 0.92
C HIS A 99 1.64 10.15 -0.22
N SER A 100 2.89 9.94 0.13
CA SER A 100 4.01 9.87 -0.79
C SER A 100 5.05 8.95 -0.16
N THR A 101 5.77 8.26 -1.02
CA THR A 101 6.69 7.18 -0.66
C THR A 101 7.95 7.33 -1.49
N ALA A 102 9.10 7.23 -0.84
CA ALA A 102 10.41 7.18 -1.51
C ALA A 102 10.93 5.75 -1.57
N TYR A 103 11.35 5.30 -2.76
CA TYR A 103 11.88 3.96 -2.99
C TYR A 103 13.41 4.01 -3.05
N LEU A 104 14.08 3.55 -1.99
CA LEU A 104 15.54 3.66 -1.88
C LEU A 104 16.27 2.46 -2.46
N ALA A 105 15.73 1.26 -2.31
CA ALA A 105 16.32 0.01 -2.82
C ALA A 105 15.22 -1.03 -3.12
N PRO A 106 15.45 -1.91 -4.11
CA PRO A 106 14.54 -3.02 -4.37
C PRO A 106 14.72 -4.13 -3.32
N ALA A 107 13.64 -4.78 -2.94
CA ALA A 107 13.66 -5.98 -2.10
C ALA A 107 13.24 -7.20 -2.93
N GLY A 108 14.07 -8.25 -2.96
CA GLY A 108 13.78 -9.48 -3.71
C GLY A 108 12.71 -10.34 -3.06
N ILE A 109 12.14 -11.28 -3.83
CA ILE A 109 11.27 -12.34 -3.30
C ILE A 109 11.99 -13.22 -2.27
N ASN A 110 11.22 -13.79 -1.33
CA ASN A 110 11.69 -14.61 -0.20
C ASN A 110 12.57 -13.86 0.81
N VAL A 111 12.53 -12.53 0.80
CA VAL A 111 13.14 -11.69 1.83
C VAL A 111 12.05 -11.23 2.80
N SER A 112 12.35 -11.24 4.09
CA SER A 112 11.55 -10.56 5.11
C SER A 112 12.12 -9.16 5.33
N ILE A 113 11.28 -8.13 5.14
CA ILE A 113 11.67 -6.75 5.43
C ILE A 113 11.14 -6.41 6.81
N THR A 114 12.04 -6.14 7.75
CA THR A 114 11.68 -5.62 9.08
C THR A 114 11.74 -4.11 9.02
N ASP A 115 10.59 -3.46 8.98
CA ASP A 115 10.51 -2.02 9.01
C ASP A 115 10.15 -1.55 10.42
N THR A 116 11.03 -0.74 11.00
CA THR A 116 10.63 0.16 12.08
C THR A 116 9.86 1.30 11.44
N LEU A 117 8.54 1.16 11.32
CA LEU A 117 7.65 2.27 11.01
C LEU A 117 7.51 3.14 12.26
N CYS A 118 8.62 3.79 12.60
CA CYS A 118 8.62 4.95 13.46
C CYS A 118 7.82 6.02 12.72
N ALA A 119 6.65 6.41 13.22
CA ALA A 119 6.05 7.69 12.84
C ALA A 119 6.86 8.88 13.42
N VAL A 120 8.20 8.77 13.45
CA VAL A 120 9.09 9.91 13.64
C VAL A 120 9.34 10.43 12.24
N ILE A 121 8.48 11.34 11.78
CA ILE A 121 8.71 12.33 10.73
C ILE A 121 9.97 12.04 9.89
N GLN A 122 9.85 11.26 8.82
CA GLN A 122 10.86 11.09 7.77
C GLN A 122 10.25 10.16 6.70
N LEU A 123 9.87 10.59 5.51
CA LEU A 123 10.11 11.84 4.82
C LEU A 123 9.01 11.96 3.78
N ILE A 124 7.78 12.26 4.20
CA ILE A 124 6.65 12.73 3.39
C ILE A 124 5.54 13.16 4.36
N CYS A 125 4.91 14.31 4.08
CA CYS A 125 3.72 14.80 4.76
C CYS A 125 2.58 13.78 4.74
N PHE A 126 2.33 13.08 5.85
CA PHE A 126 1.01 12.52 6.12
C PHE A 126 0.14 13.64 6.69
N GLN A 127 -0.52 14.40 5.82
CA GLN A 127 -1.58 15.30 6.25
C GLN A 127 -2.84 14.46 6.44
N PHE A 128 -3.05 13.92 7.66
CA PHE A 128 -4.37 13.44 8.06
C PHE A 128 -5.19 14.64 8.52
N GLN A 129 -6.20 15.01 7.73
CA GLN A 129 -7.20 15.97 8.17
C GLN A 129 -8.24 15.22 8.99
N VAL A 130 -8.55 15.75 10.18
CA VAL A 130 -9.65 15.25 11.02
C VAL A 130 -10.95 15.80 10.43
N LEU A 131 -11.87 14.93 10.03
CA LEU A 131 -13.22 15.33 9.68
C LEU A 131 -13.95 15.73 10.97
N ASN A 132 -14.04 17.03 11.23
CA ASN A 132 -15.06 17.55 12.15
C ASN A 132 -16.37 17.64 11.35
N LEU A 133 -17.19 16.59 11.42
CA LEU A 133 -18.61 16.65 11.05
C LEU A 133 -19.44 17.08 12.26
#